data_AF-A0A535UX91-F1
#
_entry.id   AF-A0A535UX91-F1
#
_cell.length_a   1.000
_cell.length_b   1.000
_cell.length_c   1.000
_cell.angle_alpha   90.00
_cell.angle_beta   90.00
_cell.angle_gamma   90.00
#
_symmetry.space_group_name_H-M   'P 1'
#
loop_
_entity.id
_entity.type
_entity.pdbx_description
1 polymer ?
#
loop_
_entity_poly.entity_id
_entity_poly.type
_entity_poly.pdbx_seq_one_letter_code
_entity_poly.pdbx_strand_id
1 'polypeptide(L)'
;MNSVWQRINHQWIIPPLSALTRFRRRLTRPLRSKVERELWLKHPTNMRFEQHLRHWKTIGPRTTHKSGVVTAGLQGRSSAYLRSTQVSPTVVATLRQTIKADDYRGKQLRFSGEVKVEQVEQQAGLYIRTNGR
;
A
#
# COMPACT_ATOMS: atom_id res chain seq x y z
N MET A 1 2.27 42.89 -25.24
CA MET A 1 0.99 42.47 -24.64
C MET A 1 1.30 41.89 -23.27
N ASN A 2 1.15 42.74 -22.25
CA ASN A 2 1.44 42.46 -20.86
C ASN A 2 0.19 41.90 -20.19
N SER A 3 0.32 40.90 -19.33
CA SER A 3 -0.66 40.62 -18.27
C SER A 3 0.05 39.98 -17.09
N VAL A 4 0.33 40.86 -16.12
CA VAL A 4 0.77 40.62 -14.75
C VAL A 4 -0.48 40.46 -13.87
N TRP A 5 -0.50 39.49 -12.97
CA TRP A 5 -1.37 39.43 -11.78
C TRP A 5 -0.74 38.47 -10.75
N GLN A 6 -0.79 38.64 -9.43
CA GLN A 6 -0.76 39.78 -8.53
C GLN A 6 -0.35 39.18 -7.16
N ARG A 7 0.39 39.93 -6.33
CA ARG A 7 0.93 39.51 -5.03
C ARG A 7 -0.07 39.93 -3.93
N ILE A 8 -0.52 39.00 -3.10
CA ILE A 8 -1.34 39.33 -1.93
C ILE A 8 -0.44 39.31 -0.69
N ASN A 9 -0.16 40.50 -0.18
CA ASN A 9 0.45 40.76 1.13
C ASN A 9 -0.68 40.98 2.15
N HIS A 10 -0.65 40.24 3.26
CA HIS A 10 -1.30 40.64 4.51
C HIS A 10 -0.31 40.47 5.68
N GLN A 11 0.36 41.56 6.07
CA GLN A 11 0.73 41.88 7.46
C GLN A 11 -0.40 42.79 7.98
N TRP A 12 -0.79 42.85 9.26
CA TRP A 12 -0.06 43.02 10.52
C TRP A 12 -0.99 42.49 11.66
N ILE A 13 -0.63 42.21 12.92
CA ILE A 13 -0.07 43.05 14.00
C ILE A 13 0.31 42.11 15.16
N ILE A 14 1.44 42.34 15.82
CA ILE A 14 1.93 41.62 17.01
C ILE A 14 1.49 42.38 18.28
N PRO A 15 0.97 41.72 19.34
CA PRO A 15 1.00 42.27 20.69
C PRO A 15 2.14 41.68 21.55
N PRO A 16 2.60 42.42 22.58
CA PRO A 16 3.99 42.40 23.07
C PRO A 16 4.35 41.29 24.04
N LEU A 17 5.67 41.05 24.13
CA LEU A 17 6.37 40.23 25.12
C LEU A 17 6.26 40.81 26.53
N SER A 18 5.41 40.21 27.38
CA SER A 18 5.67 40.14 28.83
C SER A 18 4.74 39.16 29.54
N ALA A 19 5.34 38.39 30.46
CA ALA A 19 4.74 37.72 31.62
C ALA A 19 4.14 36.31 31.44
N LEU A 20 5.05 35.33 31.46
CA LEU A 20 5.09 34.21 32.41
C LEU A 20 3.76 33.59 32.86
N THR A 21 3.46 32.38 32.37
CA THR A 21 3.00 31.32 33.28
C THR A 21 3.36 29.93 32.75
N ARG A 22 4.31 29.30 33.46
CA ARG A 22 4.41 27.85 33.70
C ARG A 22 4.39 26.94 32.46
N PHE A 23 5.59 26.64 31.97
CA PHE A 23 5.87 25.56 31.03
C PHE A 23 5.56 24.19 31.68
N ARG A 24 4.28 23.80 31.66
CA ARG A 24 3.83 22.41 31.81
C ARG A 24 2.79 22.12 30.75
N ARG A 25 3.26 21.92 29.52
CA ARG A 25 2.60 21.00 28.58
C ARG A 25 3.66 20.04 28.08
N ARG A 26 3.73 18.91 28.78
CA ARG A 26 4.07 17.61 28.20
C ARG A 26 3.35 17.58 26.85
N LEU A 27 4.08 17.85 25.77
CA LEU A 27 3.58 17.66 24.42
C LEU A 27 3.38 16.15 24.30
N THR A 28 2.22 15.68 24.75
CA THR A 28 1.53 14.58 24.10
C THR A 28 1.43 15.01 22.65
N ARG A 29 2.46 14.68 21.86
CA ARG A 29 2.32 14.51 20.42
C ARG A 29 1.01 13.75 20.27
N PRO A 30 -0.05 14.32 19.66
CA PRO A 30 -1.12 13.48 19.24
C PRO A 30 -0.45 12.53 18.26
N LEU A 31 -0.32 11.26 18.68
CA LEU A 31 -0.02 10.13 17.83
C LEU A 31 -0.75 10.41 16.53
N ARG A 32 0.00 10.39 15.43
CA ARG A 32 -0.47 10.54 14.06
C ARG A 32 -1.56 9.49 13.82
N SER A 33 -2.77 9.80 14.27
CA SER A 33 -3.92 8.94 14.40
C SER A 33 -5.00 9.60 13.57
N LYS A 34 -5.07 9.25 12.27
CA LYS A 34 -6.34 9.35 11.53
C LYS A 34 -6.34 8.89 10.07
N VAL A 35 -5.21 8.77 9.37
CA VAL A 35 -5.31 8.62 7.89
C VAL A 35 -5.24 7.18 7.37
N GLU A 36 -4.69 6.22 8.11
CA GLU A 36 -4.72 4.81 7.68
C GLU A 36 -5.05 3.89 8.85
N ARG A 37 -6.28 4.02 9.38
CA ARG A 37 -7.00 2.77 9.65
C ARG A 37 -7.25 2.15 8.28
N GLU A 38 -6.22 1.51 7.71
CA GLU A 38 -6.42 0.45 6.72
C GLU A 38 -7.58 -0.36 7.26
N LEU A 39 -8.72 -0.35 6.57
CA LEU A 39 -9.81 -1.23 6.91
C LEU A 39 -9.30 -2.63 6.57
N TRP A 40 -8.57 -3.24 7.51
CA TRP A 40 -8.05 -4.59 7.40
C TRP A 40 -9.21 -5.46 6.97
N LEU A 41 -9.08 -6.04 5.79
CA LEU A 41 -10.13 -6.84 5.17
C LEU A 41 -10.47 -7.97 6.13
N LYS A 42 -11.76 -8.19 6.42
CA LYS A 42 -12.11 -9.36 7.25
C LYS A 42 -11.86 -10.67 6.50
N HIS A 43 -12.09 -10.66 5.18
CA HIS A 43 -12.01 -11.83 4.30
C HIS A 43 -11.23 -11.45 3.03
N PRO A 44 -10.59 -12.41 2.34
CA PRO A 44 -10.04 -12.18 1.00
C PRO A 44 -11.12 -11.65 0.06
N THR A 45 -10.77 -10.67 -0.78
CA THR A 45 -11.72 -10.06 -1.72
C THR A 45 -11.08 -9.93 -3.10
N ASN A 46 -11.87 -9.75 -4.17
CA ASN A 46 -11.34 -9.52 -5.51
C ASN A 46 -10.27 -10.55 -5.94
N MET A 47 -10.47 -11.83 -5.61
CA MET A 47 -9.50 -12.91 -5.91
C MET A 47 -9.41 -13.25 -7.41
N ARG A 48 -10.38 -12.75 -8.21
CA ARG A 48 -10.43 -12.89 -9.68
C ARG A 48 -9.92 -11.66 -10.44
N PHE A 49 -9.47 -10.62 -9.72
CA PHE A 49 -8.94 -9.38 -10.31
C PHE A 49 -9.89 -8.62 -11.24
N GLU A 50 -11.20 -8.86 -11.13
CA GLU A 50 -12.26 -8.19 -11.92
C GLU A 50 -12.33 -6.69 -11.60
N GLN A 51 -11.90 -6.29 -10.39
CA GLN A 51 -11.85 -4.89 -9.97
C GLN A 51 -10.41 -4.34 -10.05
N HIS A 52 -9.67 -4.70 -11.10
CA HIS A 52 -8.23 -4.45 -11.20
C HIS A 52 -7.47 -4.94 -9.93
N LEU A 53 -6.48 -4.18 -9.47
CA LEU A 53 -5.72 -4.46 -8.23
C LEU A 53 -6.40 -3.91 -6.97
N ARG A 54 -7.71 -3.63 -6.99
CA ARG A 54 -8.40 -3.18 -5.76
C ARG A 54 -8.21 -4.20 -4.65
N HIS A 55 -7.85 -3.72 -3.46
CA HIS A 55 -7.51 -4.52 -2.25
C HIS A 55 -6.20 -5.31 -2.31
N TRP A 56 -5.55 -5.36 -3.47
CA TRP A 56 -4.23 -5.93 -3.64
C TRP A 56 -3.16 -4.84 -3.60
N LYS A 57 -2.09 -5.09 -2.85
CA LYS A 57 -0.96 -4.17 -2.72
C LYS A 57 0.29 -4.80 -3.27
N THR A 58 0.96 -4.06 -4.13
CA THR A 58 2.31 -4.37 -4.58
C THR A 58 3.30 -3.90 -3.52
N ILE A 59 4.11 -4.83 -3.04
CA ILE A 59 5.17 -4.59 -2.07
C ILE A 59 6.48 -4.84 -2.78
N GLY A 60 7.38 -3.86 -2.72
CA GLY A 60 8.63 -3.83 -3.46
C GLY A 60 8.81 -2.49 -4.17
N PRO A 61 10.01 -2.20 -4.72
CA PRO A 61 10.27 -0.91 -5.34
C PRO A 61 9.49 -0.76 -6.66
N ARG A 62 8.66 0.28 -6.75
CA ARG A 62 7.89 0.60 -7.97
C ARG A 62 8.77 1.04 -9.14
N THR A 63 10.00 1.44 -8.87
CA THR A 63 11.01 1.79 -9.87
C THR A 63 11.54 0.57 -10.62
N THR A 64 11.51 -0.61 -10.00
CA THR A 64 12.08 -1.84 -10.55
C THR A 64 11.03 -2.91 -10.84
N HIS A 65 9.80 -2.73 -10.37
CA HIS A 65 8.71 -3.69 -10.55
C HIS A 65 7.43 -3.02 -11.00
N LYS A 66 6.74 -3.68 -11.94
CA LYS A 66 5.41 -3.30 -12.42
C LYS A 66 4.41 -4.40 -12.10
N SER A 67 3.21 -3.97 -11.75
CA SER A 67 2.09 -4.85 -11.49
C SER A 67 0.82 -4.28 -12.12
N GLY A 68 -0.07 -5.14 -12.56
CA GLY A 68 -1.34 -4.75 -13.14
C GLY A 68 -2.25 -5.94 -13.33
N VAL A 69 -3.27 -5.77 -14.17
CA VAL A 69 -4.21 -6.82 -14.55
C VAL A 69 -4.21 -6.94 -16.07
N VAL A 70 -4.20 -8.17 -16.56
CA VAL A 70 -4.50 -8.51 -17.95
C VAL A 70 -5.90 -9.13 -18.00
N THR A 71 -6.73 -8.71 -18.94
CA THR A 71 -8.14 -9.14 -19.03
C THR A 71 -8.28 -10.51 -19.69
N ALA A 72 -7.41 -10.83 -20.66
CA ALA A 72 -7.31 -12.13 -21.32
C ALA A 72 -6.10 -12.91 -20.78
N GLY A 73 -6.09 -13.12 -19.46
CA GLY A 73 -5.04 -13.89 -18.79
C GLY A 73 -5.27 -15.40 -18.90
N LEU A 74 -5.06 -16.11 -17.79
CA LEU A 74 -5.20 -17.56 -17.75
C LEU A 74 -6.62 -17.99 -18.13
N GLN A 75 -6.74 -18.86 -19.14
CA GLN A 75 -8.03 -19.37 -19.65
C GLN A 75 -9.01 -18.23 -20.03
N GLY A 76 -8.49 -17.10 -20.51
CA GLY A 76 -9.32 -15.94 -20.89
C GLY A 76 -9.90 -15.15 -19.71
N ARG A 77 -9.49 -15.47 -18.46
CA ARG A 77 -9.94 -14.76 -17.26
C ARG A 77 -9.00 -13.62 -16.91
N SER A 78 -9.53 -12.60 -16.24
CA SER A 78 -8.72 -11.54 -15.64
C SER A 78 -7.68 -12.14 -14.68
N SER A 79 -6.42 -11.73 -14.84
CA SER A 79 -5.29 -12.23 -14.06
C SER A 79 -4.37 -11.07 -13.69
N ALA A 80 -3.86 -11.07 -12.46
CA ALA A 80 -2.82 -10.12 -12.09
C ALA A 80 -1.46 -10.54 -12.65
N TYR A 81 -0.63 -9.56 -12.98
CA TYR A 81 0.78 -9.78 -13.28
C TYR A 81 1.66 -9.00 -12.30
N LEU A 82 2.86 -9.53 -12.07
CA LEU A 82 3.96 -8.86 -11.40
C LEU A 82 5.22 -9.18 -12.19
N ARG A 83 5.95 -8.15 -12.62
CA ARG A 83 7.18 -8.32 -13.38
C ARG A 83 8.26 -7.32 -12.96
N SER A 84 9.51 -7.75 -13.04
CA SER A 84 10.65 -6.85 -13.01
C SER A 84 10.67 -5.99 -14.29
N THR A 85 11.18 -4.77 -14.19
CA THR A 85 11.56 -3.93 -15.34
C THR A 85 13.06 -3.96 -15.60
N GLN A 86 13.82 -4.70 -14.80
CA GLN A 86 15.26 -4.88 -14.90
C GLN A 86 15.59 -6.29 -15.40
N VAL A 87 16.67 -6.40 -16.17
CA VAL A 87 17.19 -7.68 -16.68
C VAL A 87 17.68 -8.57 -15.52
N SER A 88 18.31 -7.98 -14.50
CA SER A 88 18.86 -8.70 -13.35
C SER A 88 18.31 -8.10 -12.05
N PRO A 89 17.08 -8.46 -11.63
CA PRO A 89 16.48 -7.95 -10.40
C PRO A 89 17.21 -8.49 -9.16
N THR A 90 17.59 -7.60 -8.25
CA THR A 90 18.23 -7.94 -6.97
C THR A 90 17.28 -7.87 -5.78
N VAL A 91 16.03 -7.44 -6.00
CA VAL A 91 15.02 -7.21 -4.96
C VAL A 91 13.76 -7.99 -5.28
N VAL A 92 13.13 -8.52 -4.25
CA VAL A 92 11.86 -9.26 -4.37
C VAL A 92 10.69 -8.28 -4.36
N ALA A 93 9.68 -8.55 -5.19
CA ALA A 93 8.38 -7.93 -5.09
C ALA A 93 7.28 -8.98 -4.86
N THR A 94 6.20 -8.57 -4.20
CA THR A 94 5.02 -9.40 -3.97
C THR A 94 3.74 -8.63 -4.26
N LEU A 95 2.69 -9.33 -4.66
CA LEU A 95 1.33 -8.81 -4.68
C LEU A 95 0.56 -9.49 -3.55
N ARG A 96 0.01 -8.70 -2.62
CA ARG A 96 -0.63 -9.26 -1.41
C ARG A 96 -1.89 -8.54 -1.00
N GLN A 97 -2.78 -9.28 -0.34
CA GLN A 97 -3.80 -8.72 0.53
C GLN A 97 -3.38 -8.90 1.98
N THR A 98 -3.94 -8.07 2.85
CA THR A 98 -3.78 -8.27 4.28
C THR A 98 -5.15 -8.33 4.92
N ILE A 99 -5.44 -9.47 5.54
CA ILE A 99 -6.73 -9.80 6.11
C ILE A 99 -6.60 -9.97 7.63
N LYS A 100 -7.68 -9.71 8.36
CA LYS A 100 -7.75 -10.01 9.79
C LYS A 100 -7.71 -11.51 10.00
N ALA A 101 -6.88 -11.95 10.93
CA ALA A 101 -6.75 -13.36 11.27
C ALA A 101 -7.82 -13.84 12.26
N ASP A 102 -8.64 -12.94 12.83
CA ASP A 102 -9.57 -13.25 13.92
C ASP A 102 -10.52 -14.39 13.56
N ASP A 103 -11.11 -14.37 12.37
CA ASP A 103 -12.08 -15.37 11.90
C ASP A 103 -11.41 -16.70 11.48
N TYR A 104 -10.07 -16.76 11.47
CA TYR A 104 -9.26 -17.89 11.03
C TYR A 104 -8.46 -18.55 12.15
N ARG A 105 -8.50 -18.02 13.38
CA ARG A 105 -7.79 -18.62 14.52
C ARG A 105 -8.28 -20.03 14.80
N GLY A 106 -7.35 -20.94 15.04
CA GLY A 106 -7.63 -22.36 15.31
C GLY A 106 -8.13 -23.16 14.10
N LYS A 107 -8.16 -22.57 12.90
CA LYS A 107 -8.60 -23.24 11.66
C LYS A 107 -7.40 -23.60 10.80
N GLN A 108 -7.52 -24.70 10.05
CA GLN A 108 -6.62 -25.01 8.96
C GLN A 108 -7.01 -24.17 7.73
N LEU A 109 -6.02 -23.50 7.12
CA LEU A 109 -6.24 -22.68 5.95
C LEU A 109 -5.63 -23.32 4.71
N ARG A 110 -6.34 -23.22 3.59
CA ARG A 110 -5.82 -23.52 2.25
C ARG A 110 -5.79 -22.23 1.45
N PHE A 111 -4.60 -21.86 0.99
CA PHE A 111 -4.43 -20.84 -0.05
C PHE A 111 -3.96 -21.52 -1.32
N SER A 112 -4.74 -21.36 -2.38
CA SER A 112 -4.45 -21.94 -3.68
C SER A 112 -4.78 -20.94 -4.77
N GLY A 113 -4.06 -21.04 -5.87
CA GLY A 113 -4.24 -20.24 -7.06
C GLY A 113 -3.39 -20.81 -8.18
N GLU A 114 -3.67 -20.37 -9.40
CA GLU A 114 -2.91 -20.75 -10.58
C GLU A 114 -1.87 -19.67 -10.86
N VAL A 115 -0.62 -20.07 -11.11
CA VAL A 115 0.49 -19.14 -11.36
C VAL A 115 1.18 -19.55 -12.65
N LYS A 116 1.29 -18.61 -13.59
CA LYS A 116 2.16 -18.71 -14.76
C LYS A 116 3.44 -17.96 -14.47
N VAL A 117 4.58 -18.60 -14.74
CA VAL A 117 5.92 -18.03 -14.51
C VAL A 117 6.67 -18.01 -15.83
N GLU A 118 7.29 -16.87 -16.14
CA GLU A 118 8.12 -16.69 -17.34
C GLU A 118 9.43 -16.02 -16.93
N GLN A 119 10.56 -16.59 -17.34
CA GLN A 119 11.90 -16.00 -17.14
C GLN A 119 12.23 -15.68 -15.66
N VAL A 120 11.82 -16.55 -14.73
CA VAL A 120 12.20 -16.45 -13.32
C VAL A 120 13.21 -17.55 -13.00
N GLU A 121 14.44 -17.15 -12.68
CA GLU A 121 15.54 -18.07 -12.38
C GLU A 121 15.53 -18.57 -10.94
N GLN A 122 15.21 -17.68 -9.99
CA GLN A 122 15.34 -17.97 -8.56
C GLN A 122 14.06 -18.58 -8.00
N GLN A 123 13.01 -17.77 -7.83
CA GLN A 123 11.78 -18.23 -7.18
C GLN A 123 10.57 -17.39 -7.57
N ALA A 124 9.46 -18.07 -7.81
CA ALA A 124 8.12 -17.49 -7.84
C ALA A 124 7.14 -18.47 -7.16
N GLY A 125 6.15 -17.94 -6.44
CA GLY A 125 5.19 -18.80 -5.76
C GLY A 125 4.14 -18.06 -4.95
N LEU A 126 3.22 -18.84 -4.40
CA LEU A 126 2.21 -18.37 -3.46
C LEU A 126 2.78 -18.41 -2.04
N TYR A 127 2.38 -17.45 -1.21
CA TYR A 127 2.76 -17.44 0.19
C TYR A 127 1.58 -17.00 1.07
N ILE A 128 1.52 -17.57 2.27
CA ILE A 128 0.76 -17.02 3.39
C ILE A 128 1.80 -16.65 4.45
N ARG A 129 1.60 -15.50 5.09
CA ARG A 129 2.33 -15.19 6.32
C ARG A 129 1.38 -14.62 7.35
N THR A 130 1.57 -15.02 8.60
CA THR A 130 0.98 -14.36 9.75
C THR A 130 1.92 -13.26 10.22
N ASN A 131 1.41 -12.04 10.37
CA ASN A 131 2.16 -11.01 11.10
C ASN A 131 1.89 -11.23 12.59
N GLY A 132 2.94 -11.36 13.39
CA GLY A 132 2.84 -11.26 14.85
C GLY A 132 2.35 -9.88 15.26
N ARG A 133 1.71 -9.80 16.43
CA ARG A 133 1.59 -8.52 17.15
C ARG A 133 2.89 -8.20 17.84
#